data_AF-A0A1V4DTM5-F1
#
_entry.id   AF-A0A1V4DTM5-F1
#
_cell.length_a   1.000
_cell.length_b   1.000
_cell.length_c   1.000
_cell.angle_alpha   90.00
_cell.angle_beta   90.00
_cell.angle_gamma   90.00
#
_symmetry.space_group_name_H-M   'P 1'
#
loop_
_entity.id
_entity.type
_entity.pdbx_description
1 polymer ?
#
loop_
_entity_poly.entity_id
_entity_poly.type
_entity_poly.pdbx_seq_one_letter_code
_entity_poly.pdbx_strand_id
1 'polypeptide(L)'
;MRYRISALAAFLAAVAVILTQALVSTSPAHAAGYGFCAGGFGNGSSCSNIVNTDTVSERQLPNEVYRGDSRSPYEIFNNGFTAVGTDYDLPRHIQGRDGSGYISTSASLSVSETFARSQGGRNLGAAMTNPCRGGRPNAQWTPFPGMGWRITGQCTSRWVEADTYVYLIDARMARNALYTDDQVRGNPGLARFGGQQEWAYIHHIPNTAIIGARVYRMRAQVVNGQLEYRGQTFTYDRFVGNPAHAQAQMTYDPSADPGAHFNRDTYLGVPSIPANPYHRGCSAITRCRGDDGNG
;
A
#
# COMPACT_ATOMS: atom_id res chain seq x y z
N MET A 1 -19.83 -44.43 -26.65
CA MET A 1 -19.35 -43.07 -27.02
C MET A 1 -20.08 -42.06 -26.16
N ARG A 2 -19.48 -41.47 -25.11
CA ARG A 2 -20.01 -40.28 -24.38
C ARG A 2 -19.12 -39.84 -23.19
N TYR A 3 -17.82 -39.67 -23.37
CA TYR A 3 -16.97 -39.00 -22.37
C TYR A 3 -15.75 -38.36 -23.04
N ARG A 4 -15.95 -37.34 -23.89
CA ARG A 4 -14.84 -36.55 -24.48
C ARG A 4 -15.17 -35.06 -24.66
N ILE A 5 -16.06 -34.50 -23.84
CA ILE A 5 -16.43 -33.06 -23.93
C ILE A 5 -16.01 -32.27 -22.68
N SER A 6 -15.69 -32.94 -21.56
CA SER A 6 -15.50 -32.25 -20.27
C SER A 6 -14.12 -31.59 -20.07
N ALA A 7 -13.08 -32.04 -20.77
CA ALA A 7 -11.73 -31.47 -20.60
C ALA A 7 -11.54 -30.16 -21.36
N LEU A 8 -12.17 -30.00 -22.54
CA LEU A 8 -12.05 -28.80 -23.35
C LEU A 8 -12.83 -27.61 -22.73
N ALA A 9 -13.97 -27.88 -22.10
CA ALA A 9 -14.76 -26.86 -21.40
C ALA A 9 -14.06 -26.36 -20.12
N ALA A 10 -13.39 -27.23 -19.37
CA ALA A 10 -12.59 -26.83 -18.21
C ALA A 10 -11.34 -26.03 -18.61
N PHE A 11 -10.69 -26.39 -19.73
CA PHE A 11 -9.53 -25.65 -20.24
C PHE A 11 -9.92 -24.27 -20.81
N LEU A 12 -11.08 -24.17 -21.48
CA LEU A 12 -11.60 -22.90 -21.99
C LEU A 12 -12.06 -21.95 -20.88
N ALA A 13 -12.61 -22.48 -19.77
CA ALA A 13 -12.93 -21.68 -18.59
C ALA A 13 -11.67 -21.15 -17.89
N ALA A 14 -10.61 -21.95 -17.79
CA ALA A 14 -9.34 -21.51 -17.20
C ALA A 14 -8.60 -20.47 -18.07
N VAL A 15 -8.65 -20.61 -19.40
CA VAL A 15 -8.06 -19.64 -20.33
C VAL A 15 -8.88 -18.34 -20.37
N ALA A 16 -10.20 -18.39 -20.22
CA ALA A 16 -11.04 -17.20 -20.11
C ALA A 16 -10.73 -16.40 -18.83
N VAL A 17 -10.49 -17.05 -17.69
CA VAL A 17 -10.11 -16.38 -16.42
C VAL A 17 -8.71 -15.75 -16.50
N ILE A 18 -7.80 -16.30 -17.30
CA ILE A 18 -6.46 -15.72 -17.51
C ILE A 18 -6.49 -14.56 -18.50
N LEU A 19 -7.34 -14.59 -19.53
CA LEU A 19 -7.49 -13.49 -20.50
C LEU A 19 -8.36 -12.33 -20.00
N THR A 20 -9.31 -12.55 -19.09
CA THR A 20 -10.06 -11.43 -18.47
C THR A 20 -9.25 -10.65 -17.43
N GLN A 21 -8.16 -11.22 -16.90
CA GLN A 21 -7.25 -10.48 -16.00
C GLN A 21 -6.36 -9.48 -16.73
N ALA A 22 -6.19 -9.60 -18.06
CA ALA A 22 -5.48 -8.62 -18.87
C ALA A 22 -6.34 -7.38 -19.21
N LEU A 23 -7.66 -7.43 -18.93
CA LEU A 23 -8.62 -6.36 -19.22
C LEU A 23 -9.24 -5.73 -17.97
N VAL A 24 -8.68 -5.99 -16.77
CA VAL A 24 -8.95 -5.13 -15.62
C VAL A 24 -8.18 -3.83 -15.86
N SER A 25 -8.83 -2.98 -16.66
CA SER A 25 -8.76 -1.53 -16.62
C SER A 25 -8.15 -1.07 -15.32
N THR A 26 -6.93 -0.55 -15.39
CA THR A 26 -6.35 0.29 -14.35
C THR A 26 -7.24 1.51 -14.24
N SER A 27 -8.30 1.36 -13.46
CA SER A 27 -9.19 2.47 -13.17
C SER A 27 -8.34 3.51 -12.43
N PRO A 28 -8.37 4.78 -12.85
CA PRO A 28 -7.71 5.82 -12.09
C PRO A 28 -8.28 5.78 -10.67
N ALA A 29 -7.40 5.88 -9.67
CA ALA A 29 -7.79 5.96 -8.28
C ALA A 29 -8.94 6.97 -8.14
N HIS A 30 -10.10 6.50 -7.69
CA HIS A 30 -11.16 7.41 -7.32
C HIS A 30 -10.67 8.18 -6.09
N ALA A 31 -10.60 9.50 -6.21
CA ALA A 31 -10.36 10.38 -5.09
C ALA A 31 -11.27 9.97 -3.92
N ALA A 32 -10.75 10.04 -2.69
CA ALA A 32 -11.56 9.89 -1.49
C ALA A 32 -12.85 10.69 -1.66
N GLY A 33 -14.00 10.03 -1.53
CA GLY A 33 -15.29 10.67 -1.74
C GLY A 33 -15.45 11.88 -0.82
N TYR A 34 -16.22 12.88 -1.26
CA TYR A 34 -16.57 14.07 -0.47
C TYR A 34 -17.43 13.77 0.77
N GLY A 35 -17.67 12.50 1.09
CA GLY A 35 -18.35 12.09 2.31
C GLY A 35 -17.39 12.09 3.50
N PHE A 36 -17.91 12.47 4.68
CA PHE A 36 -17.14 12.54 5.92
C PHE A 36 -17.46 11.33 6.81
N CYS A 37 -16.43 10.70 7.35
CA CYS A 37 -16.54 9.72 8.41
C CYS A 37 -16.42 10.47 9.75
N ALA A 38 -17.55 10.63 10.43
CA ALA A 38 -17.62 11.33 11.71
C ALA A 38 -16.89 10.55 12.81
N GLY A 39 -15.96 11.23 13.49
CA GLY A 39 -15.43 10.83 14.81
C GLY A 39 -15.07 9.35 14.97
N GLY A 40 -14.28 8.80 14.05
CA GLY A 40 -13.76 7.44 14.17
C GLY A 40 -14.75 6.31 13.90
N PHE A 41 -16.02 6.54 13.52
CA PHE A 41 -16.96 5.42 13.29
C PHE A 41 -18.03 5.67 12.24
N GLY A 42 -18.17 4.69 11.35
CA GLY A 42 -19.40 4.51 10.60
C GLY A 42 -19.64 3.04 10.31
N ASN A 43 -20.89 2.58 10.45
CA ASN A 43 -21.36 1.27 9.98
C ASN A 43 -21.34 1.12 8.44
N GLY A 44 -20.72 2.06 7.71
CA GLY A 44 -20.63 2.06 6.26
C GLY A 44 -19.34 1.40 5.78
N SER A 45 -19.43 0.64 4.69
CA SER A 45 -18.28 -0.01 4.03
C SER A 45 -17.23 0.96 3.47
N SER A 46 -17.50 2.27 3.49
CA SER A 46 -16.63 3.36 2.99
C SER A 46 -15.85 4.11 4.08
N CYS A 47 -15.99 3.70 5.35
CA CYS A 47 -15.24 4.25 6.48
C CYS A 47 -14.33 3.20 7.10
N SER A 48 -13.29 3.71 7.77
CA SER A 48 -12.42 2.91 8.62
C SER A 48 -13.23 2.18 9.70
N ASN A 49 -12.82 0.95 10.04
CA ASN A 49 -13.41 0.17 11.13
C ASN A 49 -12.68 0.38 12.48
N ILE A 50 -11.69 1.26 12.53
CA ILE A 50 -10.88 1.52 13.72
C ILE A 50 -11.73 2.11 14.84
N VAL A 51 -11.56 1.57 16.05
CA VAL A 51 -12.15 2.12 17.26
C VAL A 51 -11.14 2.82 18.15
N ASN A 52 -11.14 4.17 18.20
CA ASN A 52 -10.21 4.91 19.06
C ASN A 52 -10.71 6.33 19.45
N THR A 53 -10.50 6.73 20.71
CA THR A 53 -10.94 8.04 21.25
C THR A 53 -10.01 9.21 20.94
N ASP A 54 -8.78 8.94 20.53
CA ASP A 54 -7.76 9.91 20.12
C ASP A 54 -7.72 10.06 18.59
N THR A 55 -8.90 10.12 17.96
CA THR A 55 -9.06 10.34 16.52
C THR A 55 -9.98 11.52 16.24
N VAL A 56 -9.86 12.08 15.04
CA VAL A 56 -10.73 13.14 14.56
C VAL A 56 -11.49 12.69 13.32
N SER A 57 -12.56 13.43 12.98
CA SER A 57 -13.28 13.25 11.71
C SER A 57 -12.34 13.29 10.52
N GLU A 58 -12.52 12.36 9.59
CA GLU A 58 -11.70 12.22 8.39
C GLU A 58 -12.55 11.97 7.15
N ARG A 59 -11.92 12.10 5.98
CA ARG A 59 -12.53 11.75 4.68
C ARG A 59 -12.83 10.25 4.58
N GLN A 60 -13.69 9.90 3.61
CA GLN A 60 -13.96 8.49 3.29
C GLN A 60 -12.72 7.75 2.80
N LEU A 61 -12.65 6.47 3.19
CA LEU A 61 -11.64 5.55 2.72
C LEU A 61 -11.83 5.34 1.21
N PRO A 62 -10.78 5.47 0.38
CA PRO A 62 -10.88 5.12 -1.03
C PRO A 62 -11.17 3.63 -1.19
N ASN A 63 -11.57 3.20 -2.38
CA ASN A 63 -11.77 1.76 -2.64
C ASN A 63 -10.43 1.01 -2.63
N GLU A 64 -9.36 1.69 -3.05
CA GLU A 64 -8.05 1.13 -3.22
C GLU A 64 -7.00 2.09 -2.68
N VAL A 65 -5.95 1.51 -2.10
CA VAL A 65 -4.72 2.22 -1.78
C VAL A 65 -3.53 1.47 -2.36
N TYR A 66 -2.40 2.16 -2.40
CA TYR A 66 -1.18 1.69 -3.01
C TYR A 66 -0.06 1.66 -1.97
N ARG A 67 0.83 0.70 -2.09
CA ARG A 67 2.06 0.64 -1.28
C ARG A 67 3.26 0.29 -2.15
N GLY A 68 4.23 1.18 -2.23
CA GLY A 68 5.54 0.86 -2.80
C GLY A 68 6.37 0.02 -1.83
N ASP A 69 6.88 -1.12 -2.27
CA ASP A 69 7.66 -2.02 -1.43
C ASP A 69 8.73 -2.79 -2.24
N SER A 70 9.78 -3.23 -1.54
CA SER A 70 10.87 -4.00 -2.13
C SER A 70 10.65 -5.51 -2.04
N ARG A 71 9.80 -5.96 -1.11
CA ARG A 71 9.48 -7.37 -0.90
C ARG A 71 8.72 -7.95 -2.08
N SER A 72 9.00 -9.20 -2.41
CA SER A 72 8.43 -9.87 -3.58
C SER A 72 6.94 -10.21 -3.38
N PRO A 73 6.15 -10.30 -4.47
CA PRO A 73 4.76 -10.71 -4.37
C PRO A 73 4.57 -12.10 -3.79
N TYR A 74 5.55 -12.99 -3.87
CA TYR A 74 5.50 -14.26 -3.16
C TYR A 74 5.36 -14.08 -1.65
N GLU A 75 6.22 -13.24 -1.06
CA GLU A 75 6.21 -12.98 0.37
C GLU A 75 4.89 -12.31 0.78
N ILE A 76 4.51 -11.27 0.04
CA ILE A 76 3.35 -10.44 0.38
C ILE A 76 2.02 -11.15 0.14
N PHE A 77 1.88 -11.96 -0.92
CA PHE A 77 0.64 -12.70 -1.16
C PHE A 77 0.45 -13.87 -0.20
N ASN A 78 1.53 -14.36 0.43
CA ASN A 78 1.44 -15.37 1.47
C ASN A 78 1.13 -14.76 2.85
N ASN A 79 1.76 -13.63 3.18
CA ASN A 79 1.79 -13.13 4.57
C ASN A 79 1.03 -11.82 4.79
N GLY A 80 0.72 -11.07 3.74
CA GLY A 80 0.22 -9.71 3.87
C GLY A 80 1.32 -8.73 4.26
N PHE A 81 0.95 -7.64 4.91
CA PHE A 81 1.88 -6.68 5.51
C PHE A 81 1.68 -6.64 7.01
N THR A 82 2.78 -6.65 7.78
CA THR A 82 2.76 -6.40 9.21
C THR A 82 3.65 -5.19 9.52
N ALA A 83 3.21 -4.37 10.46
CA ALA A 83 3.94 -3.22 10.96
C ALA A 83 5.25 -3.66 11.63
N VAL A 84 6.20 -2.73 11.72
CA VAL A 84 7.53 -3.02 12.29
C VAL A 84 7.52 -3.07 13.82
N GLY A 85 6.49 -2.54 14.46
CA GLY A 85 6.30 -2.55 15.90
C GLY A 85 4.87 -2.22 16.29
N THR A 86 4.70 -1.56 17.43
CA THR A 86 3.41 -1.19 18.03
C THR A 86 3.42 0.23 18.62
N ASP A 87 4.32 1.11 18.15
CA ASP A 87 4.29 2.54 18.48
C ASP A 87 3.22 3.23 17.62
N TYR A 88 2.11 3.63 18.23
CA TYR A 88 0.98 4.26 17.55
C TYR A 88 0.98 5.79 17.64
N ASP A 89 2.05 6.43 18.12
CA ASP A 89 2.20 7.88 18.02
C ASP A 89 2.33 8.30 16.54
N LEU A 90 1.24 8.86 16.01
CA LEU A 90 1.08 9.20 14.61
C LEU A 90 2.04 10.32 14.16
N PRO A 91 2.25 11.42 14.91
CA PRO A 91 3.34 12.35 14.66
C PRO A 91 4.72 11.70 14.53
N ARG A 92 5.06 10.73 15.40
CA ARG A 92 6.34 10.01 15.33
C ARG A 92 6.42 9.13 14.08
N HIS A 93 5.32 8.46 13.71
CA HIS A 93 5.22 7.68 12.48
C HIS A 93 5.48 8.54 11.24
N ILE A 94 4.78 9.67 11.11
CA ILE A 94 4.88 10.58 9.95
C ILE A 94 6.31 11.13 9.80
N GLN A 95 7.03 11.30 10.91
CA GLN A 95 8.43 11.73 10.90
C GLN A 95 9.43 10.62 10.54
N GLY A 96 8.97 9.38 10.32
CA GLY A 96 9.79 8.25 9.91
C GLY A 96 10.62 7.65 11.04
N ARG A 97 10.13 7.68 12.29
CA ARG A 97 10.82 7.04 13.42
C ARG A 97 10.60 5.52 13.44
N ASP A 98 11.59 4.79 13.95
CA ASP A 98 11.55 3.33 14.07
C ASP A 98 10.48 2.84 15.07
N GLY A 99 10.00 1.61 14.88
CA GLY A 99 9.05 0.95 15.80
C GLY A 99 7.57 1.25 15.55
N SER A 100 7.26 1.97 14.47
CA SER A 100 5.89 2.29 14.05
C SER A 100 4.96 1.08 14.01
N GLY A 101 3.81 1.22 14.67
CA GLY A 101 2.65 0.32 14.56
C GLY A 101 1.82 0.51 13.30
N TYR A 102 2.15 1.50 12.47
CA TYR A 102 1.48 1.76 11.21
C TYR A 102 2.21 1.20 9.99
N ILE A 103 1.41 0.89 8.96
CA ILE A 103 1.84 0.52 7.62
C ILE A 103 1.40 1.65 6.67
N SER A 104 2.38 2.43 6.18
CA SER A 104 2.12 3.51 5.24
C SER A 104 1.62 2.99 3.90
N THR A 105 0.49 3.53 3.45
CA THR A 105 -0.06 3.36 2.11
C THR A 105 -0.50 4.72 1.59
N SER A 106 -0.76 4.85 0.29
CA SER A 106 -1.18 6.12 -0.33
C SER A 106 -2.38 5.88 -1.24
N ALA A 107 -3.34 6.81 -1.24
CA ALA A 107 -4.41 6.82 -2.23
C ALA A 107 -3.90 7.19 -3.65
N SER A 108 -2.68 7.74 -3.76
CA SER A 108 -2.03 8.11 -5.01
C SER A 108 -1.02 7.05 -5.46
N LEU A 109 -1.25 6.49 -6.65
CA LEU A 109 -0.32 5.57 -7.31
C LEU A 109 1.04 6.22 -7.54
N SER A 110 1.11 7.47 -8.01
CA SER A 110 2.38 8.14 -8.33
C SER A 110 3.26 8.39 -7.10
N VAL A 111 2.61 8.65 -5.95
CA VAL A 111 3.31 8.72 -4.65
C VAL A 111 3.90 7.35 -4.31
N SER A 112 3.11 6.28 -4.43
CA SER A 112 3.59 4.92 -4.17
C SER A 112 4.68 4.44 -5.13
N GLU A 113 4.63 4.85 -6.40
CA GLU A 113 5.69 4.60 -7.38
C GLU A 113 7.00 5.28 -6.97
N THR A 114 6.94 6.49 -6.40
CA THR A 114 8.11 7.19 -5.86
C THR A 114 8.75 6.39 -4.72
N PHE A 115 7.93 5.86 -3.81
CA PHE A 115 8.39 4.96 -2.74
C PHE A 115 8.96 3.65 -3.29
N ALA A 116 8.28 3.00 -4.24
CA ALA A 116 8.76 1.77 -4.87
C ALA A 116 10.09 1.98 -5.59
N ARG A 117 10.27 3.13 -6.25
CA ARG A 117 11.53 3.52 -6.89
C ARG A 117 12.65 3.72 -5.85
N SER A 118 12.36 4.39 -4.75
CA SER A 118 13.32 4.60 -3.65
C SER A 118 13.74 3.26 -3.02
N GLN A 119 12.76 2.42 -2.65
CA GLN A 119 12.99 1.13 -2.00
C GLN A 119 13.59 0.10 -2.96
N GLY A 120 13.28 0.17 -4.26
CA GLY A 120 13.84 -0.72 -5.28
C GLY A 120 15.36 -0.60 -5.44
N GLY A 121 15.98 0.47 -4.94
CA GLY A 121 17.43 0.57 -4.77
C GLY A 121 18.02 -0.56 -3.92
N ARG A 122 17.26 -1.10 -2.95
CA ARG A 122 17.65 -2.28 -2.16
C ARG A 122 17.67 -3.55 -3.02
N ASN A 123 16.70 -3.71 -3.91
CA ASN A 123 16.65 -4.86 -4.82
C ASN A 123 17.77 -4.82 -5.84
N LEU A 124 18.08 -3.63 -6.37
CA LEU A 124 19.29 -3.42 -7.20
C LEU A 124 20.56 -3.75 -6.40
N GLY A 125 20.68 -3.29 -5.15
CA GLY A 125 21.82 -3.57 -4.29
C GLY A 125 21.99 -5.06 -3.97
N ALA A 126 20.89 -5.78 -3.76
CA ALA A 126 20.87 -7.21 -3.56
C ALA A 126 21.33 -7.95 -4.82
N ALA A 127 20.78 -7.60 -5.98
CA ALA A 127 21.15 -8.14 -7.29
C ALA A 127 22.61 -7.80 -7.70
N MET A 128 23.16 -6.70 -7.18
CA MET A 128 24.58 -6.36 -7.36
C MET A 128 25.48 -7.21 -6.45
N THR A 129 25.10 -7.36 -5.19
CA THR A 129 25.91 -8.03 -4.15
C THR A 129 26.02 -9.53 -4.40
N ASN A 130 24.91 -10.14 -4.81
CA ASN A 130 24.80 -11.49 -5.35
C ASN A 130 24.24 -11.32 -6.75
N PRO A 131 24.96 -11.46 -7.89
CA PRO A 131 26.13 -12.30 -8.18
C PRO A 131 27.18 -11.60 -9.10
N CYS A 132 27.15 -10.26 -9.22
CA CYS A 132 28.07 -9.52 -10.11
C CYS A 132 29.55 -9.60 -9.71
N ARG A 133 29.84 -9.89 -8.44
CA ARG A 133 31.21 -9.93 -7.90
C ARG A 133 32.11 -10.98 -8.55
N GLY A 134 31.54 -12.01 -9.17
CA GLY A 134 32.30 -13.06 -9.87
C GLY A 134 32.64 -12.75 -11.33
N GLY A 135 32.26 -11.58 -11.86
CA GLY A 135 32.42 -11.24 -13.29
C GLY A 135 31.56 -12.09 -14.23
N ARG A 136 30.68 -12.94 -13.70
CA ARG A 136 29.78 -13.82 -14.45
C ARG A 136 28.36 -13.28 -14.40
N PRO A 137 27.66 -13.21 -15.54
CA PRO A 137 26.23 -12.94 -15.54
C PRO A 137 25.49 -13.98 -14.71
N ASN A 138 24.52 -13.54 -13.91
CA ASN A 138 23.64 -14.43 -13.18
C ASN A 138 22.30 -13.73 -12.90
N ALA A 139 21.25 -14.52 -12.73
CA ALA A 139 19.86 -14.14 -12.61
C ALA A 139 19.25 -14.68 -11.31
N GLN A 140 18.49 -13.84 -10.61
CA GLN A 140 17.70 -14.20 -9.44
C GLN A 140 16.29 -14.60 -9.86
N TRP A 141 15.89 -15.80 -9.47
CA TRP A 141 14.54 -16.32 -9.70
C TRP A 141 13.74 -16.35 -8.41
N THR A 142 12.47 -15.95 -8.48
CA THR A 142 11.52 -16.01 -7.35
C THR A 142 10.27 -16.76 -7.79
N PRO A 143 9.71 -17.67 -6.97
CA PRO A 143 8.46 -18.35 -7.31
C PRO A 143 7.30 -17.38 -7.10
N PHE A 144 6.47 -17.14 -8.11
CA PHE A 144 5.24 -16.35 -7.96
C PHE A 144 4.04 -17.29 -7.84
N PRO A 145 3.16 -17.11 -6.84
CA PRO A 145 1.95 -17.90 -6.71
C PRO A 145 1.12 -17.85 -8.00
N GLY A 146 0.71 -19.01 -8.52
CA GLY A 146 -0.06 -19.13 -9.75
C GLY A 146 0.69 -18.83 -11.06
N MET A 147 1.95 -18.36 -11.01
CA MET A 147 2.74 -17.99 -12.21
C MET A 147 4.09 -18.70 -12.31
N GLY A 148 4.52 -19.43 -11.27
CA GLY A 148 5.79 -20.15 -11.25
C GLY A 148 7.00 -19.24 -11.11
N TRP A 149 8.18 -19.77 -11.41
CA TRP A 149 9.45 -19.05 -11.26
C TRP A 149 9.59 -17.94 -12.30
N ARG A 150 9.99 -16.73 -11.86
CA ARG A 150 10.30 -15.58 -12.75
C ARG A 150 11.63 -14.93 -12.39
N ILE A 151 12.32 -14.37 -13.39
CA ILE A 151 13.53 -13.57 -13.21
C ILE A 151 13.14 -12.23 -12.57
N THR A 152 13.54 -12.01 -11.33
CA THR A 152 13.29 -10.79 -10.55
C THR A 152 14.52 -9.91 -10.41
N GLY A 153 15.68 -10.40 -10.82
CA GLY A 153 16.90 -9.61 -10.87
C GLY A 153 17.92 -10.26 -11.77
N GLN A 154 18.77 -9.47 -12.39
CA GLN A 154 19.87 -9.96 -13.21
C GLN A 154 21.02 -8.97 -13.20
N CYS A 155 22.22 -9.52 -13.35
CA CYS A 155 23.41 -8.72 -13.55
C CYS A 155 24.09 -9.14 -14.85
N THR A 156 24.33 -8.19 -15.75
CA THR A 156 25.01 -8.44 -17.01
C THR A 156 26.04 -7.35 -17.26
N SER A 157 27.32 -7.73 -17.35
CA SER A 157 28.43 -6.81 -17.62
C SER A 157 28.45 -5.58 -16.69
N ARG A 158 27.94 -4.42 -17.14
CA ARG A 158 27.88 -3.14 -16.40
C ARG A 158 26.47 -2.74 -15.98
N TRP A 159 25.49 -3.62 -16.08
CA TRP A 159 24.10 -3.31 -15.74
C TRP A 159 23.56 -4.29 -14.71
N VAL A 160 22.84 -3.75 -13.75
CA VAL A 160 22.05 -4.50 -12.79
C VAL A 160 20.60 -4.15 -13.01
N GLU A 161 19.77 -5.16 -13.07
CA GLU A 161 18.33 -5.03 -13.13
C GLU A 161 17.68 -5.75 -11.95
N ALA A 162 16.60 -5.17 -11.44
CA ALA A 162 15.80 -5.78 -10.40
C ALA A 162 14.34 -5.34 -10.51
N ASP A 163 13.42 -6.21 -10.10
CA ASP A 163 12.01 -5.88 -9.96
C ASP A 163 11.78 -5.12 -8.64
N THR A 164 10.88 -4.15 -8.67
CA THR A 164 10.31 -3.48 -7.49
C THR A 164 8.79 -3.39 -7.66
N TYR A 165 8.06 -3.18 -6.58
CA TYR A 165 6.64 -3.48 -6.55
C TYR A 165 5.82 -2.32 -6.01
N VAL A 166 4.67 -2.08 -6.65
CA VAL A 166 3.58 -1.31 -6.06
C VAL A 166 2.41 -2.27 -5.86
N TYR A 167 2.03 -2.48 -4.61
CA TYR A 167 0.89 -3.32 -4.25
C TYR A 167 -0.39 -2.52 -4.30
N LEU A 168 -1.42 -3.13 -4.89
CA LEU A 168 -2.80 -2.64 -4.87
C LEU A 168 -3.52 -3.34 -3.74
N ILE A 169 -4.14 -2.56 -2.86
CA ILE A 169 -4.79 -3.05 -1.65
C ILE A 169 -6.25 -2.61 -1.71
N ASP A 170 -7.16 -3.57 -1.60
CA ASP A 170 -8.58 -3.34 -1.41
C ASP A 170 -8.81 -2.80 0.00
N ALA A 171 -9.05 -1.50 0.06
CA ALA A 171 -9.21 -0.80 1.31
C ALA A 171 -10.54 -1.15 2.00
N ARG A 172 -11.54 -1.63 1.25
CA ARG A 172 -12.82 -2.12 1.82
C ARG A 172 -12.66 -3.49 2.48
N MET A 173 -11.62 -4.25 2.14
CA MET A 173 -11.32 -5.50 2.82
C MET A 173 -10.47 -5.30 4.06
N ALA A 174 -9.43 -4.45 4.01
CA ALA A 174 -8.58 -4.19 5.17
C ALA A 174 -9.26 -3.27 6.21
N ARG A 175 -9.83 -2.13 5.76
CA ARG A 175 -10.60 -1.11 6.53
C ARG A 175 -9.98 -0.53 7.80
N ASN A 176 -8.81 -0.98 8.24
CA ASN A 176 -8.18 -0.56 9.48
C ASN A 176 -7.15 0.57 9.27
N ALA A 177 -7.53 1.66 8.59
CA ALA A 177 -6.61 2.76 8.27
C ALA A 177 -7.09 4.13 8.73
N LEU A 178 -6.15 5.02 9.04
CA LEU A 178 -6.37 6.44 9.34
C LEU A 178 -5.79 7.31 8.24
N TYR A 179 -6.50 8.37 7.84
CA TYR A 179 -5.97 9.33 6.88
C TYR A 179 -5.11 10.39 7.59
N THR A 180 -3.79 10.33 7.38
CA THR A 180 -2.83 10.99 8.26
C THR A 180 -2.96 12.51 8.26
N ASP A 181 -3.14 13.15 7.09
CA ASP A 181 -3.27 14.62 7.03
C ASP A 181 -4.50 15.13 7.80
N ASP A 182 -5.59 14.35 7.81
CA ASP A 182 -6.79 14.73 8.54
C ASP A 182 -6.55 14.56 10.05
N GLN A 183 -5.90 13.48 10.46
CA GLN A 183 -5.60 13.23 11.87
C GLN A 183 -4.64 14.29 12.46
N VAL A 184 -3.60 14.70 11.73
CA VAL A 184 -2.60 15.64 12.28
C VAL A 184 -2.83 17.11 11.96
N ARG A 185 -4.00 17.47 11.40
CA ARG A 185 -4.30 18.85 10.95
C ARG A 185 -4.18 19.94 12.01
N GLY A 186 -4.26 19.59 13.30
CA GLY A 186 -4.03 20.51 14.41
C GLY A 186 -2.56 20.87 14.66
N ASN A 187 -1.61 20.21 13.98
CA ASN A 187 -0.17 20.43 14.17
C ASN A 187 0.49 21.02 12.91
N PRO A 188 0.76 22.34 12.88
CA PRO A 188 1.36 22.99 11.71
C PRO A 188 2.79 22.49 11.42
N GLY A 189 3.50 21.94 12.42
CA GLY A 189 4.84 21.39 12.25
C GLY A 189 4.88 20.13 11.39
N LEU A 190 3.73 19.47 11.17
CA LEU A 190 3.61 18.28 10.33
C LEU A 190 3.11 18.56 8.91
N ALA A 191 2.73 19.81 8.61
CA ALA A 191 2.21 20.18 7.29
C ALA A 191 3.16 19.85 6.13
N ARG A 192 4.48 19.88 6.38
CA ARG A 192 5.51 19.52 5.38
C ARG A 192 5.47 18.06 4.93
N PHE A 193 4.86 17.18 5.73
CA PHE A 193 4.70 15.76 5.40
C PHE A 193 3.36 15.47 4.72
N GLY A 194 2.48 16.48 4.62
CA GLY A 194 1.19 16.34 3.94
C GLY A 194 1.33 16.17 2.42
N GLY A 195 0.22 15.84 1.77
CA GLY A 195 0.16 15.69 0.31
C GLY A 195 0.60 14.32 -0.21
N GLN A 196 1.07 13.44 0.69
CA GLN A 196 1.31 12.02 0.38
C GLN A 196 0.00 11.23 0.20
N GLN A 197 -1.15 11.82 0.56
CA GLN A 197 -2.45 11.15 0.59
C GLN A 197 -2.38 9.83 1.38
N GLU A 198 -1.66 9.87 2.50
CA GLU A 198 -1.31 8.67 3.24
C GLU A 198 -2.49 8.14 4.06
N TRP A 199 -2.69 6.83 3.93
CA TRP A 199 -3.55 6.04 4.77
C TRP A 199 -2.67 5.10 5.60
N ALA A 200 -2.61 5.36 6.90
CA ALA A 200 -1.82 4.61 7.86
C ALA A 200 -2.63 3.43 8.38
N TYR A 201 -2.34 2.23 7.87
CA TYR A 201 -2.99 0.99 8.31
C TYR A 201 -2.43 0.53 9.65
N ILE A 202 -3.28 0.07 10.55
CA ILE A 202 -2.90 -0.34 11.91
C ILE A 202 -2.45 -1.79 11.90
N HIS A 203 -1.19 -2.02 12.27
CA HIS A 203 -0.56 -3.31 12.55
C HIS A 203 -0.50 -4.33 11.42
N HIS A 204 -1.61 -4.64 10.76
CA HIS A 204 -1.67 -5.69 9.75
C HIS A 204 -2.58 -5.32 8.57
N ILE A 205 -2.14 -5.68 7.36
CA ILE A 205 -2.96 -5.72 6.15
C ILE A 205 -2.96 -7.18 5.70
N PRO A 206 -4.09 -7.89 5.78
CA PRO A 206 -4.13 -9.31 5.44
C PRO A 206 -3.86 -9.52 3.96
N ASN A 207 -3.27 -10.66 3.60
CA ASN A 207 -2.99 -10.99 2.20
C ASN A 207 -4.26 -11.02 1.34
N THR A 208 -5.42 -11.37 1.91
CA THR A 208 -6.71 -11.36 1.22
C THR A 208 -7.15 -9.95 0.81
N ALA A 209 -6.69 -8.90 1.48
CA ALA A 209 -6.96 -7.52 1.09
C ALA A 209 -6.02 -7.02 -0.03
N ILE A 210 -5.03 -7.80 -0.44
CA ILE A 210 -4.07 -7.39 -1.47
C ILE A 210 -4.58 -7.89 -2.82
N ILE A 211 -5.01 -6.99 -3.70
CA ILE A 211 -5.55 -7.31 -5.03
C ILE A 211 -4.45 -7.91 -5.92
N GLY A 212 -3.25 -7.33 -5.84
CA GLY A 212 -2.10 -7.77 -6.62
C GLY A 212 -0.94 -6.78 -6.57
N ALA A 213 0.00 -6.93 -7.49
CA ALA A 213 1.21 -6.12 -7.56
C ALA A 213 1.49 -5.65 -8.99
N ARG A 214 1.69 -4.34 -9.15
CA ARG A 214 2.34 -3.76 -10.33
C ARG A 214 3.84 -3.97 -10.17
N VAL A 215 4.43 -4.68 -11.13
CA VAL A 215 5.86 -4.97 -11.18
C VAL A 215 6.53 -3.91 -12.06
N TYR A 216 7.54 -3.26 -11.51
CA TYR A 216 8.39 -2.31 -12.22
C TYR A 216 9.79 -2.89 -12.34
N ARG A 217 10.34 -2.87 -13.55
CA ARG A 217 11.72 -3.21 -13.82
C ARG A 217 12.58 -1.96 -13.62
N MET A 218 13.49 -2.05 -12.66
CA MET A 218 14.55 -1.07 -12.46
C MET A 218 15.83 -1.54 -13.12
N ARG A 219 16.59 -0.60 -13.66
CA ARG A 219 17.92 -0.85 -14.21
C ARG A 219 18.87 0.26 -13.78
N ALA A 220 20.05 -0.10 -13.33
CA ALA A 220 21.11 0.86 -12.99
C ALA A 220 22.46 0.38 -13.52
N GLN A 221 23.32 1.33 -13.85
CA GLN A 221 24.68 1.04 -14.29
C GLN A 221 25.58 0.74 -13.08
N VAL A 222 26.55 -0.15 -13.26
CA VAL A 222 27.62 -0.39 -12.30
C VAL A 222 28.86 0.35 -12.78
N VAL A 223 29.34 1.30 -11.98
CA VAL A 223 30.55 2.09 -12.24
C VAL A 223 31.47 1.92 -11.04
N ASN A 224 32.72 1.49 -11.28
CA ASN A 224 33.71 1.24 -10.22
C ASN A 224 33.20 0.34 -9.08
N GLY A 225 32.37 -0.66 -9.41
CA GLY A 225 31.80 -1.59 -8.43
C GLY A 225 30.66 -1.02 -7.58
N GLN A 226 30.12 0.15 -7.93
CA GLN A 226 29.00 0.79 -7.25
C GLN A 226 27.83 1.04 -8.22
N LEU A 227 26.61 1.06 -7.69
CA LEU A 227 25.42 1.42 -8.46
C LEU A 227 25.40 2.93 -8.73
N GLU A 228 25.27 3.29 -10.00
CA GLU A 228 25.01 4.66 -10.42
C GLU A 228 23.51 4.89 -10.54
N TYR A 229 22.95 5.58 -9.53
CA TYR A 229 21.51 5.85 -9.47
C TYR A 229 21.05 7.02 -10.37
N ARG A 230 21.97 7.85 -10.89
CA ARG A 230 21.62 9.02 -11.73
C ARG A 230 20.99 8.63 -13.07
N GLY A 231 21.41 7.49 -13.63
CA GLY A 231 20.88 6.95 -14.88
C GLY A 231 19.85 5.82 -14.68
N GLN A 232 19.31 5.66 -13.47
CA GLN A 232 18.43 4.53 -13.21
C GLN A 232 17.12 4.62 -14.01
N THR A 233 16.67 3.51 -14.55
CA THR A 233 15.33 3.40 -15.13
C THR A 233 14.35 2.83 -14.09
N PHE A 234 13.08 3.17 -14.26
CA PHE A 234 11.97 2.61 -13.50
C PHE A 234 10.79 2.51 -14.46
N THR A 235 10.57 1.30 -14.99
CA THR A 235 9.62 1.07 -16.07
C THR A 235 8.61 0.03 -15.64
N TYR A 236 7.32 0.34 -15.81
CA TYR A 236 6.27 -0.64 -15.58
C TYR A 236 6.44 -1.82 -16.54
N ASP A 237 6.39 -3.04 -16.01
CA ASP A 237 6.52 -4.27 -16.78
C ASP A 237 5.16 -4.97 -16.91
N ARG A 238 4.54 -5.30 -15.76
CA ARG A 238 3.30 -6.10 -15.73
C ARG A 238 2.53 -5.96 -14.43
N PHE A 239 1.31 -6.47 -14.42
CA PHE A 239 0.53 -6.71 -13.21
C PHE A 239 0.52 -8.20 -12.86
N VAL A 240 0.53 -8.50 -11.58
CA VAL A 240 0.51 -9.84 -10.99
C VAL A 240 -0.65 -9.89 -10.00
N GLY A 241 -1.72 -10.60 -10.35
CA GLY A 241 -2.89 -10.77 -9.49
C GLY A 241 -2.60 -11.69 -8.30
N ASN A 242 -3.18 -11.38 -7.14
CA ASN A 242 -3.08 -12.22 -5.96
C ASN A 242 -4.24 -13.24 -5.93
N PRO A 243 -3.97 -14.56 -6.04
CA PRO A 243 -5.03 -15.56 -5.98
C PRO A 243 -5.76 -15.61 -4.63
N ALA A 244 -5.12 -15.19 -3.53
CA ALA A 244 -5.74 -15.16 -2.21
C ALA A 244 -6.84 -14.08 -2.09
N HIS A 245 -6.79 -13.03 -2.90
CA HIS A 245 -7.81 -11.97 -2.88
C HIS A 245 -9.20 -12.50 -3.25
N ALA A 246 -9.27 -13.44 -4.20
CA ALA A 246 -10.51 -14.09 -4.61
C ALA A 246 -11.15 -14.94 -3.48
N GLN A 247 -10.38 -15.26 -2.44
CA GLN A 247 -10.84 -16.04 -1.29
C GLN A 247 -11.37 -15.15 -0.16
N ALA A 248 -11.69 -13.89 -0.46
CA ALA A 248 -12.02 -12.84 0.50
C ALA A 248 -12.80 -13.32 1.74
N GLN A 249 -12.10 -13.33 2.88
CA GLN A 249 -12.64 -13.56 4.21
C GLN A 249 -12.19 -12.45 5.15
N MET A 250 -13.15 -12.00 5.97
CA MET A 250 -13.11 -11.10 7.13
C MET A 250 -12.18 -9.88 7.09
N THR A 251 -12.74 -8.74 7.49
CA THR A 251 -11.99 -7.51 7.76
C THR A 251 -11.13 -7.68 9.02
N TYR A 252 -9.87 -7.25 8.97
CA TYR A 252 -8.97 -7.27 10.12
C TYR A 252 -9.42 -6.25 11.18
N ASP A 253 -9.45 -6.66 12.45
CA ASP A 253 -9.76 -5.83 13.60
C ASP A 253 -8.53 -5.77 14.53
N PRO A 254 -7.82 -4.64 14.60
CA PRO A 254 -6.64 -4.52 15.45
C PRO A 254 -6.94 -4.64 16.94
N SER A 255 -8.19 -4.41 17.38
CA SER A 255 -8.57 -4.56 18.79
C SER A 255 -8.76 -6.01 19.22
N ALA A 256 -9.00 -6.90 18.24
CA ALA A 256 -9.11 -8.34 18.45
C ALA A 256 -7.75 -9.07 18.28
N ASP A 257 -6.70 -8.36 17.86
CA ASP A 257 -5.36 -8.90 17.66
C ASP A 257 -4.45 -8.60 18.88
N PRO A 258 -4.10 -9.60 19.71
CA PRO A 258 -3.23 -9.40 20.86
C PRO A 258 -1.84 -8.86 20.50
N GLY A 259 -1.34 -9.16 19.29
CA GLY A 259 -0.04 -8.70 18.80
C GLY A 259 -0.04 -7.23 18.39
N ALA A 260 -1.22 -6.66 18.11
CA ALA A 260 -1.34 -5.26 17.77
C ALA A 260 -1.14 -4.35 18.99
N HIS A 261 -1.50 -4.77 20.20
CA HIS A 261 -1.53 -3.87 21.38
C HIS A 261 -2.35 -2.59 21.12
N PHE A 262 -3.39 -2.69 20.31
CA PHE A 262 -4.23 -1.57 19.91
C PHE A 262 -5.62 -1.73 20.48
N ASN A 263 -6.20 -0.65 21.02
CA ASN A 263 -7.56 -0.62 21.55
C ASN A 263 -8.11 0.81 21.50
N ARG A 264 -9.31 0.98 22.04
CA ARG A 264 -10.02 2.26 22.08
C ARG A 264 -9.25 3.40 22.75
N ASP A 265 -8.45 3.07 23.76
CA ASP A 265 -7.74 4.03 24.61
C ASP A 265 -6.26 4.16 24.23
N THR A 266 -5.84 3.55 23.11
CA THR A 266 -4.47 3.64 22.62
C THR A 266 -4.16 5.08 22.23
N TYR A 267 -3.07 5.62 22.77
CA TYR A 267 -2.61 6.97 22.46
C TYR A 267 -2.08 7.06 21.03
N LEU A 268 -2.63 7.98 20.23
CA LEU A 268 -2.24 8.20 18.85
C LEU A 268 -1.46 9.51 18.65
N GLY A 269 -1.42 10.37 19.66
CA GLY A 269 -0.75 11.67 19.56
C GLY A 269 -1.46 12.62 18.60
N VAL A 270 -2.76 12.44 18.41
CA VAL A 270 -3.56 13.29 17.53
C VAL A 270 -3.74 14.66 18.19
N PRO A 271 -3.27 15.75 17.55
CA PRO A 271 -3.33 17.08 18.15
C PRO A 271 -4.78 17.56 18.24
N SER A 272 -5.12 18.23 19.34
CA SER A 272 -6.40 18.93 19.46
C SER A 272 -6.56 19.93 18.32
N ILE A 273 -7.71 19.90 17.64
CA ILE A 273 -8.02 20.88 16.59
C ILE A 273 -8.50 22.16 17.29
N PRO A 274 -7.83 23.31 17.12
CA PRO A 274 -8.32 24.57 17.69
C PRO A 274 -9.72 24.86 17.17
N ALA A 275 -10.64 25.24 18.06
CA ALA A 275 -11.91 25.82 17.65
C ALA A 275 -11.62 27.09 16.84
N ASN A 276 -12.12 27.20 15.62
CA ASN A 276 -11.96 28.44 14.87
C ASN A 276 -12.85 29.54 15.53
N PRO A 277 -12.44 30.82 15.46
CA PRO A 277 -13.22 31.92 16.05
C PRO A 277 -14.51 32.26 15.27
N TYR A 278 -14.72 31.64 14.09
CA TYR A 278 -15.88 31.86 13.23
C TYR A 278 -16.75 30.59 13.18
N HIS A 279 -17.93 30.68 13.78
CA HIS A 279 -19.10 29.77 13.69
C HIS A 279 -19.40 28.91 14.92
N ARG A 280 -20.47 29.34 15.63
CA ARG A 280 -21.40 28.44 16.32
C ARG A 280 -21.82 27.35 15.33
N GLY A 281 -21.35 26.12 15.53
CA GLY A 281 -21.77 24.95 14.72
C GLY A 281 -20.65 24.04 14.23
N CYS A 282 -19.38 24.45 14.30
CA CYS A 282 -18.27 23.52 14.06
C CYS A 282 -18.07 22.65 15.30
N SER A 283 -18.45 21.38 15.22
CA SER A 283 -18.12 20.39 16.24
C SER A 283 -16.94 19.52 15.75
N ALA A 284 -16.28 18.78 16.64
CA ALA A 284 -15.23 17.81 16.28
C ALA A 284 -15.66 16.82 15.16
N ILE A 285 -16.96 16.71 14.91
CA ILE A 285 -17.61 15.84 13.95
C ILE A 285 -17.70 16.45 12.53
N THR A 286 -17.75 17.78 12.39
CA THR A 286 -18.04 18.43 11.10
C THR A 286 -16.89 19.35 10.69
N ARG A 287 -16.19 19.02 9.58
CA ARG A 287 -15.34 20.00 8.90
C ARG A 287 -16.20 21.21 8.54
N CYS A 288 -15.80 22.40 8.99
CA CYS A 288 -16.53 23.62 8.67
C CYS A 288 -16.68 23.69 7.13
N ARG A 289 -17.93 23.84 6.66
CA ARG A 289 -18.19 24.29 5.30
C ARG A 289 -17.53 25.65 5.19
N GLY A 290 -16.44 25.75 4.45
CA GLY A 290 -16.02 27.05 3.93
C GLY A 290 -17.16 27.53 3.05
N ASP A 291 -17.67 28.73 3.33
CA ASP A 291 -18.58 29.42 2.44
C ASP A 291 -17.95 29.44 1.04
N ASP A 292 -18.63 28.83 0.07
CA ASP A 292 -18.50 29.20 -1.34
C ASP A 292 -19.14 30.59 -1.50
N GLY A 293 -18.52 31.59 -0.86
CA GLY A 293 -18.97 32.96 -0.83
C GLY A 293 -18.42 33.71 -2.04
N ASN A 294 -19.11 33.57 -3.18
CA ASN A 294 -19.19 34.69 -4.12
C ASN A 294 -19.78 35.89 -3.38
N GLY A 295 -18.99 36.94 -3.24
CA GLY A 295 -19.38 38.27 -2.78
C GLY A 295 -18.37 39.30 -3.25
#